data_AF-X5DM52-F1
#
_entry.id   AF-X5DM52-F1
#
_cell.length_a   1.000
_cell.length_b   1.000
_cell.length_c   1.000
_cell.angle_alpha   90.00
_cell.angle_beta   90.00
_cell.angle_gamma   90.00
#
_symmetry.space_group_name_H-M   'P 1'
#
loop_
_entity.id
_entity.type
_entity.pdbx_description
1 polymer ?
#
loop_
_entity_poly.entity_id
_entity_poly.type
_entity_poly.pdbx_seq_one_letter_code
_entity_poly.pdbx_strand_id
1 'polypeptide(L)'
;MNPKLYFIILFFVLVSCNYNDQFPVKKSERISTVNTSVTQDYGNDYGPFENLFTFVNQFDAQDSAFDLQVFKDKYDQFYAAKKKAVYDSPELPAWIEINGLLLELTGEAKYAQELEEISANENMANYIEPFVLTKNGDHIYVNLFNPVEINYQHSLGGEVTFRQETTYPESGSVRLHFDNAENSYIELYIRIPEWAEGTSVVVKKVKYFTQPGSYCVIAKKWKQGDVVEIELPIENYQARLH
;
A
#
# COMPACT_ATOMS: atom_id res chain seq x y z
N MET A 1 -12.79 -4.46 74.51
CA MET A 1 -11.62 -5.01 73.79
C MET A 1 -12.07 -5.41 72.39
N ASN A 2 -11.31 -4.95 71.38
CA ASN A 2 -11.43 -5.06 69.91
C ASN A 2 -11.94 -6.39 69.30
N PRO A 3 -12.23 -6.48 67.98
CA PRO A 3 -12.58 -5.45 66.98
C PRO A 3 -13.75 -5.87 66.04
N LYS A 4 -14.32 -4.92 65.27
CA LYS A 4 -15.18 -5.21 64.12
C LYS A 4 -14.32 -5.50 62.89
N LEU A 5 -14.48 -6.70 62.32
CA LEU A 5 -13.83 -7.19 61.11
C LEU A 5 -14.58 -6.63 59.89
N TYR A 6 -13.99 -5.69 59.15
CA TYR A 6 -14.47 -5.29 57.83
C TYR A 6 -13.77 -6.15 56.78
N PHE A 7 -14.54 -7.00 56.10
CA PHE A 7 -14.09 -7.76 54.94
C PHE A 7 -14.12 -6.84 53.71
N ILE A 8 -12.96 -6.39 53.24
CA ILE A 8 -12.82 -5.72 51.95
C ILE A 8 -12.59 -6.81 50.91
N ILE A 9 -13.61 -7.12 50.12
CA ILE A 9 -13.47 -7.97 48.94
C ILE A 9 -12.88 -7.10 47.84
N LEU A 10 -11.58 -7.23 47.62
CA LEU A 10 -10.88 -6.62 46.50
C LEU A 10 -11.20 -7.46 45.25
N PHE A 11 -12.14 -6.98 44.44
CA PHE A 11 -12.49 -7.59 43.16
C PHE A 11 -11.37 -7.25 42.16
N PHE A 12 -10.35 -8.11 42.07
CA PHE A 12 -9.39 -8.06 40.97
C PHE A 12 -10.13 -8.49 39.70
N VAL A 13 -10.60 -7.52 38.92
CA VAL A 13 -11.00 -7.76 37.53
C VAL A 13 -9.71 -8.05 36.78
N LEU A 14 -9.39 -9.33 36.61
CA LEU A 14 -8.41 -9.77 35.62
C LEU A 14 -9.02 -9.45 34.25
N VAL A 15 -8.68 -8.29 33.72
CA VAL A 15 -8.79 -8.04 32.28
C VAL A 15 -7.77 -8.97 31.64
N SER A 16 -8.21 -10.16 31.25
CA SER A 16 -7.47 -10.97 30.30
C SER A 16 -7.45 -10.18 28.99
N CYS A 17 -6.40 -9.39 28.77
CA CYS A 17 -6.09 -8.90 27.43
C CYS A 17 -5.92 -10.14 26.56
N ASN A 18 -6.86 -10.37 25.67
CA ASN A 18 -6.77 -11.43 24.69
C ASN A 18 -5.63 -11.01 23.75
N TYR A 19 -4.56 -11.80 23.68
CA TYR A 19 -3.36 -11.48 22.90
C TYR A 19 -3.66 -11.21 21.40
N ASN A 20 -4.79 -11.72 20.92
CA ASN A 20 -5.27 -11.54 19.55
C ASN A 20 -5.77 -10.12 19.20
N ASP A 21 -5.84 -9.18 20.16
CA ASP A 21 -6.25 -7.79 19.89
C ASP A 21 -5.07 -6.86 19.49
N GLN A 22 -3.84 -7.38 19.31
CA GLN A 22 -2.64 -6.54 19.07
C GLN A 22 -1.87 -6.81 17.77
N PHE A 23 -2.29 -7.76 16.93
CA PHE A 23 -1.58 -8.00 15.67
C PHE A 23 -1.88 -6.89 14.65
N PRO A 24 -0.86 -6.35 13.94
CA PRO A 24 -1.08 -5.28 12.97
C PRO A 24 -2.05 -5.69 11.85
N VAL A 25 -3.05 -4.86 11.60
CA VAL A 25 -4.02 -5.05 10.52
C VAL A 25 -3.57 -4.27 9.29
N LYS A 26 -3.73 -4.87 8.10
CA LYS A 26 -3.45 -4.19 6.82
C LYS A 26 -4.38 -2.98 6.64
N LYS A 27 -3.82 -1.84 6.25
CA LYS A 27 -4.57 -0.65 5.80
C LYS A 27 -5.20 -0.85 4.44
N SER A 28 -4.58 -1.66 3.60
CA SER A 28 -5.06 -2.00 2.25
C SER A 28 -4.54 -3.37 1.86
N GLU A 29 -5.26 -4.05 0.97
CA GLU A 29 -4.90 -5.37 0.46
C GLU A 29 -4.82 -5.32 -1.07
N ARG A 30 -3.99 -6.18 -1.66
CA ARG A 30 -3.95 -6.42 -3.11
C ARG A 30 -5.34 -6.76 -3.63
N ILE A 31 -5.68 -6.22 -4.80
CA ILE A 31 -6.93 -6.55 -5.48
C ILE A 31 -6.68 -7.79 -6.33
N SER A 32 -7.43 -8.86 -6.09
CA SER A 32 -7.39 -10.04 -6.96
C SER A 32 -7.97 -9.69 -8.33
N THR A 33 -7.12 -9.36 -9.30
CA THR A 33 -7.50 -9.38 -10.71
C THR A 33 -7.58 -10.83 -11.17
N VAL A 34 -8.40 -11.11 -12.20
CA VAL A 34 -8.84 -12.47 -12.58
C VAL A 34 -7.70 -13.43 -13.00
N ASN A 35 -6.42 -13.02 -12.99
CA ASN A 35 -5.30 -13.85 -13.44
C ASN A 35 -4.06 -13.89 -12.53
N THR A 36 -4.09 -13.37 -11.31
CA THR A 36 -2.89 -13.35 -10.45
C THR A 36 -3.18 -13.91 -9.06
N SER A 37 -3.59 -15.18 -9.01
CA SER A 37 -3.17 -16.04 -7.90
C SER A 37 -1.72 -16.44 -8.15
N VAL A 38 -0.79 -15.50 -8.03
CA VAL A 38 0.62 -15.88 -7.99
C VAL A 38 0.85 -16.45 -6.60
N THR A 39 0.67 -17.76 -6.46
CA THR A 39 1.35 -18.50 -5.39
C THR A 39 2.82 -18.39 -5.70
N GLN A 40 3.44 -17.30 -5.27
CA GLN A 40 4.84 -17.03 -5.54
C GLN A 40 5.66 -18.04 -4.74
N ASP A 41 6.23 -19.00 -5.45
CA ASP A 41 7.23 -19.91 -4.92
C ASP A 41 8.57 -19.17 -4.93
N TYR A 42 8.88 -18.48 -3.82
CA TYR A 42 10.11 -17.71 -3.67
C TYR A 42 11.35 -18.59 -3.42
N GLY A 43 11.21 -19.93 -3.47
CA GLY A 43 12.21 -20.82 -2.94
C GLY A 43 12.38 -20.69 -1.42
N ASN A 44 13.40 -21.36 -0.87
CA ASN A 44 13.75 -21.30 0.56
C ASN A 44 14.98 -20.41 0.84
N ASP A 45 15.45 -19.66 -0.16
CA ASP A 45 16.62 -18.78 -0.08
C ASP A 45 16.21 -17.40 -0.61
N TYR A 46 16.18 -16.41 0.29
CA TYR A 46 15.85 -15.03 -0.04
C TYR A 46 17.10 -14.17 -0.24
N GLY A 47 18.28 -14.79 -0.31
CA GLY A 47 19.56 -14.16 -0.63
C GLY A 47 19.86 -12.95 0.27
N PRO A 48 20.05 -11.75 -0.28
CA PRO A 48 20.34 -10.56 0.53
C PRO A 48 19.17 -10.12 1.42
N PHE A 49 17.95 -10.64 1.20
CA PHE A 49 16.72 -10.24 1.88
C PHE A 49 16.33 -11.16 3.04
N GLU A 50 17.04 -12.27 3.28
CA GLU A 50 16.71 -13.31 4.26
C GLU A 50 16.28 -12.77 5.64
N ASN A 51 17.07 -11.85 6.19
CA ASN A 51 16.79 -11.25 7.50
C ASN A 51 15.52 -10.40 7.51
N LEU A 52 15.17 -9.76 6.40
CA LEU A 52 13.95 -8.97 6.29
C LEU A 52 12.74 -9.84 5.96
N PHE A 53 12.92 -10.86 5.13
CA PHE A 53 11.84 -11.76 4.73
C PHE A 53 11.34 -12.61 5.89
N THR A 54 12.15 -12.81 6.93
CA THR A 54 11.71 -13.39 8.20
C THR A 54 10.48 -12.67 8.77
N PHE A 55 10.37 -11.34 8.63
CA PHE A 55 9.20 -10.59 9.11
C PHE A 55 7.95 -10.87 8.26
N VAL A 56 8.10 -11.12 6.96
CA VAL A 56 6.99 -11.56 6.09
C VAL A 56 6.46 -12.91 6.58
N ASN A 57 7.36 -13.88 6.77
CA ASN A 57 7.01 -15.21 7.29
C ASN A 57 6.33 -15.14 8.68
N GLN A 58 6.83 -14.29 9.57
CA GLN A 58 6.22 -14.06 10.88
C GLN A 58 4.83 -13.42 10.76
N PHE A 59 4.65 -12.47 9.84
CA PHE A 59 3.36 -11.84 9.60
C PHE A 59 2.31 -12.87 9.13
N ASP A 60 2.67 -13.65 8.11
CA ASP A 60 1.79 -14.65 7.51
C ASP A 60 1.42 -15.78 8.47
N ALA A 61 2.34 -16.17 9.35
CA ALA A 61 2.10 -17.16 10.39
C ALA A 61 1.31 -16.62 11.60
N GLN A 62 0.99 -15.33 11.63
CA GLN A 62 0.50 -14.61 12.82
C GLN A 62 1.39 -14.87 14.06
N ASP A 63 2.70 -14.89 13.84
CA ASP A 63 3.67 -15.16 14.89
C ASP A 63 3.73 -13.99 15.88
N SER A 64 3.58 -14.32 17.15
CA SER A 64 3.77 -13.42 18.29
C SER A 64 5.10 -12.63 18.31
N ALA A 65 6.12 -13.12 17.62
CA ALA A 65 7.42 -12.47 17.49
C ALA A 65 7.44 -11.33 16.47
N PHE A 66 6.40 -11.18 15.63
CA PHE A 66 6.31 -10.10 14.67
C PHE A 66 6.23 -8.74 15.38
N ASP A 67 7.12 -7.83 15.01
CA ASP A 67 7.10 -6.44 15.47
C ASP A 67 7.27 -5.50 14.27
N LEU A 68 6.22 -4.74 13.97
CA LEU A 68 6.21 -3.83 12.83
C LEU A 68 7.26 -2.73 12.95
N GLN A 69 7.52 -2.21 14.15
CA GLN A 69 8.52 -1.15 14.31
C GLN A 69 9.93 -1.70 14.08
N VAL A 70 10.23 -2.89 14.61
CA VAL A 70 11.52 -3.55 14.36
C VAL A 70 11.67 -3.88 12.87
N PHE A 71 10.60 -4.33 12.20
CA PHE A 71 10.63 -4.57 10.76
C PHE A 71 10.97 -3.29 9.98
N LYS A 72 10.33 -2.17 10.30
CA LYS A 72 10.62 -0.87 9.70
C LYS A 72 12.05 -0.41 9.95
N ASP A 73 12.56 -0.55 11.18
CA ASP A 73 13.93 -0.15 11.52
C ASP A 73 14.97 -0.99 10.76
N LYS A 74 14.72 -2.29 10.60
CA LYS A 74 15.57 -3.18 9.81
C LYS A 74 15.50 -2.87 8.32
N TYR A 75 14.30 -2.55 7.82
CA TYR A 75 14.12 -2.10 6.45
C TYR A 75 14.94 -0.84 6.19
N ASP A 76 14.82 0.18 7.05
CA ASP A 76 15.53 1.46 6.86
C ASP A 76 17.06 1.27 6.92
N GLN A 77 17.55 0.36 7.78
CA GLN A 77 18.97 -0.03 7.81
C GLN A 77 19.43 -0.68 6.51
N PHE A 78 18.66 -1.62 5.97
CA PHE A 78 18.97 -2.28 4.70
C PHE A 78 18.89 -1.29 3.54
N TYR A 79 17.83 -0.48 3.48
CA TYR A 79 17.60 0.50 2.44
C TYR A 79 18.74 1.52 2.36
N ALA A 80 19.24 2.01 3.50
CA ALA A 80 20.37 2.93 3.54
C ALA A 80 21.70 2.30 3.05
N ALA A 81 21.83 0.97 3.15
CA ALA A 81 23.04 0.24 2.79
C ALA A 81 22.96 -0.46 1.40
N LYS A 82 21.77 -0.53 0.79
CA LYS A 82 21.55 -1.28 -0.45
C LYS A 82 22.41 -0.71 -1.58
N LYS A 83 22.92 -1.59 -2.43
CA LYS A 83 23.66 -1.23 -3.64
C LYS A 83 22.76 -1.44 -4.85
N LYS A 84 23.01 -0.73 -5.96
CA LYS A 84 22.24 -0.89 -7.21
C LYS A 84 22.19 -2.33 -7.73
N ALA A 85 23.22 -3.13 -7.45
CA ALA A 85 23.23 -4.57 -7.80
C ALA A 85 22.10 -5.38 -7.14
N VAL A 86 21.40 -4.85 -6.13
CA VAL A 86 20.25 -5.49 -5.50
C VAL A 86 19.10 -5.71 -6.50
N TYR A 87 18.96 -4.85 -7.51
CA TYR A 87 17.93 -4.96 -8.55
C TYR A 87 18.26 -6.04 -9.61
N ASP A 88 19.48 -6.59 -9.56
CA ASP A 88 19.91 -7.70 -10.43
C ASP A 88 19.81 -9.07 -9.72
N SER A 89 19.36 -9.09 -8.45
CA SER A 89 19.24 -10.33 -7.66
C SER A 89 18.16 -11.25 -8.22
N PRO A 90 18.39 -12.58 -8.33
CA PRO A 90 17.33 -13.54 -8.63
C PRO A 90 16.19 -13.52 -7.60
N GLU A 91 16.49 -13.13 -6.36
CA GLU A 91 15.56 -13.06 -5.23
C GLU A 91 14.83 -11.72 -5.13
N LEU A 92 14.89 -10.86 -6.16
CA LEU A 92 14.18 -9.58 -6.20
C LEU A 92 12.66 -9.68 -5.88
N PRO A 93 11.95 -10.77 -6.21
CA PRO A 93 10.57 -10.98 -5.73
C PRO A 93 10.42 -10.91 -4.20
N ALA A 94 11.40 -11.38 -3.43
CA ALA A 94 11.38 -11.28 -1.97
C ALA A 94 11.39 -9.81 -1.51
N TRP A 95 12.13 -8.96 -2.21
CA TRP A 95 12.16 -7.51 -1.95
C TRP A 95 10.85 -6.82 -2.30
N ILE A 96 10.19 -7.25 -3.38
CA ILE A 96 8.86 -6.79 -3.76
C ILE A 96 7.87 -7.09 -2.64
N GLU A 97 7.87 -8.31 -2.10
CA GLU A 97 6.97 -8.69 -1.00
C GLU A 97 7.24 -7.96 0.31
N ILE A 98 8.51 -7.75 0.66
CA ILE A 98 8.87 -6.95 1.84
C ILE A 98 8.27 -5.54 1.74
N ASN A 99 8.46 -4.88 0.59
CA ASN A 99 7.88 -3.56 0.34
C ASN A 99 6.36 -3.61 0.26
N GLY A 100 5.81 -4.64 -0.36
CA GLY A 100 4.38 -4.88 -0.49
C GLY A 100 3.69 -5.01 0.87
N LEU A 101 4.21 -5.86 1.75
CA LEU A 101 3.68 -6.04 3.10
C LEU A 101 3.79 -4.75 3.91
N LEU A 102 4.93 -4.05 3.86
CA LEU A 102 5.10 -2.77 4.55
C LEU A 102 4.14 -1.70 4.01
N LEU A 103 3.92 -1.65 2.69
CA LEU A 103 2.93 -0.78 2.06
C LEU A 103 1.52 -1.11 2.58
N GLU A 104 1.13 -2.38 2.55
CA GLU A 104 -0.18 -2.86 3.00
C GLU A 104 -0.42 -2.58 4.49
N LEU A 105 0.60 -2.70 5.35
CA LEU A 105 0.49 -2.45 6.79
C LEU A 105 0.50 -0.98 7.16
N THR A 106 1.29 -0.17 6.46
CA THR A 106 1.57 1.22 6.89
C THR A 106 0.85 2.27 6.06
N GLY A 107 0.56 1.98 4.79
CA GLY A 107 0.11 2.98 3.81
C GLY A 107 1.14 4.08 3.57
N GLU A 108 2.42 3.85 3.84
CA GLU A 108 3.48 4.84 3.64
C GLU A 108 3.98 4.80 2.18
N ALA A 109 4.04 5.97 1.55
CA ALA A 109 4.35 6.11 0.12
C ALA A 109 5.76 5.65 -0.25
N LYS A 110 6.72 5.63 0.70
CA LYS A 110 8.10 5.21 0.45
C LYS A 110 8.22 3.75 0.00
N TYR A 111 7.32 2.89 0.46
CA TYR A 111 7.32 1.48 0.04
C TYR A 111 6.83 1.32 -1.39
N ALA A 112 5.79 2.08 -1.77
CA ALA A 112 5.34 2.16 -3.17
C ALA A 112 6.39 2.85 -4.08
N GLN A 113 7.19 3.77 -3.55
CA GLN A 113 8.31 4.36 -4.29
C GLN A 113 9.37 3.31 -4.66
N GLU A 114 9.70 2.40 -3.75
CA GLU A 114 10.64 1.30 -4.05
C GLU A 114 10.05 0.31 -5.06
N LEU A 115 8.74 0.00 -4.96
CA LEU A 115 8.05 -0.82 -5.96
C LEU A 115 8.06 -0.17 -7.35
N GLU A 116 7.91 1.16 -7.42
CA GLU A 116 8.06 1.92 -8.67
C GLU A 116 9.49 1.80 -9.22
N GLU A 117 10.52 1.87 -8.40
CA GLU A 117 11.91 1.67 -8.86
C GLU A 117 12.14 0.27 -9.43
N ILE A 118 11.61 -0.77 -8.76
CA ILE A 118 11.73 -2.16 -9.22
C ILE A 118 10.97 -2.36 -10.54
N SER A 119 9.86 -1.65 -10.75
CA SER A 119 9.03 -1.76 -11.96
C SER A 119 9.75 -1.38 -13.26
N ALA A 120 10.91 -0.69 -13.17
CA ALA A 120 11.79 -0.46 -14.32
C ALA A 120 12.37 -1.76 -14.92
N ASN A 121 12.36 -2.87 -14.18
CA ASN A 121 12.66 -4.20 -14.69
C ASN A 121 11.38 -4.86 -15.21
N GLU A 122 11.23 -4.96 -16.53
CA GLU A 122 10.02 -5.53 -17.17
C GLU A 122 9.71 -6.97 -16.72
N ASN A 123 10.72 -7.75 -16.33
CA ASN A 123 10.51 -9.11 -15.83
C ASN A 123 9.77 -9.14 -14.49
N MET A 124 9.72 -8.01 -13.78
CA MET A 124 9.04 -7.88 -12.49
C MET A 124 7.58 -7.44 -12.62
N ALA A 125 7.08 -7.16 -13.82
CA ALA A 125 5.74 -6.59 -14.03
C ALA A 125 4.63 -7.38 -13.32
N ASN A 126 4.62 -8.71 -13.43
CA ASN A 126 3.61 -9.58 -12.80
C ASN A 126 3.67 -9.58 -11.26
N TYR A 127 4.86 -9.34 -10.70
CA TYR A 127 5.07 -9.25 -9.26
C TYR A 127 4.59 -7.92 -8.69
N ILE A 128 4.68 -6.86 -9.51
CA ILE A 128 4.30 -5.49 -9.14
C ILE A 128 2.81 -5.22 -9.36
N GLU A 129 2.19 -5.84 -10.38
CA GLU A 129 0.78 -5.64 -10.76
C GLU A 129 -0.19 -5.62 -9.55
N PRO A 130 -0.12 -6.56 -8.58
CA PRO A 130 -1.05 -6.58 -7.44
C PRO A 130 -0.99 -5.34 -6.55
N PHE A 131 0.10 -4.56 -6.62
CA PHE A 131 0.31 -3.36 -5.84
C PHE A 131 -0.05 -2.08 -6.56
N VAL A 132 -0.34 -2.11 -7.88
CA VAL A 132 -0.73 -0.92 -8.65
C VAL A 132 -1.91 -0.21 -7.98
N LEU A 133 -2.93 -1.00 -7.62
CA LEU A 133 -4.02 -0.61 -6.75
C LEU A 133 -4.13 -1.57 -5.57
N THR A 134 -4.28 -1.03 -4.36
CA THR A 134 -4.69 -1.80 -3.18
C THR A 134 -5.99 -1.21 -2.60
N LYS A 135 -6.73 -2.00 -1.83
CA LYS A 135 -8.05 -1.59 -1.31
C LYS A 135 -8.33 -2.14 0.08
N ASN A 136 -9.10 -1.40 0.86
CA ASN A 136 -9.75 -1.90 2.09
C ASN A 136 -11.12 -1.25 2.21
N GLY A 137 -12.19 -2.06 2.23
CA GLY A 137 -13.55 -1.53 2.12
C GLY A 137 -13.65 -0.62 0.89
N ASP A 138 -14.28 0.55 1.01
CA ASP A 138 -14.39 1.50 -0.11
C ASP A 138 -13.26 2.55 -0.11
N HIS A 139 -12.07 2.18 0.37
CA HIS A 139 -10.84 2.97 0.27
C HIS A 139 -9.95 2.38 -0.82
N ILE A 140 -9.72 3.12 -1.90
CA ILE A 140 -8.87 2.71 -3.02
C ILE A 140 -7.56 3.48 -2.91
N TYR A 141 -6.46 2.74 -2.85
CA TYR A 141 -5.10 3.27 -2.86
C TYR A 141 -4.52 3.14 -4.25
N VAL A 142 -4.18 4.28 -4.85
CA VAL A 142 -3.50 4.39 -6.13
C VAL A 142 -2.01 4.52 -5.84
N ASN A 143 -1.31 3.38 -5.89
CA ASN A 143 0.10 3.32 -5.50
C ASN A 143 1.02 3.49 -6.71
N LEU A 144 0.72 2.84 -7.83
CA LEU A 144 1.56 2.92 -9.04
C LEU A 144 0.72 3.39 -10.23
N PHE A 145 1.38 3.98 -11.22
CA PHE A 145 0.74 4.63 -12.36
C PHE A 145 0.78 3.76 -13.62
N ASN A 146 0.30 2.51 -13.50
CA ASN A 146 0.14 1.59 -14.63
C ASN A 146 -1.35 1.52 -15.05
N PRO A 147 -1.68 1.36 -16.34
CA PRO A 147 -3.06 1.13 -16.76
C PRO A 147 -3.67 -0.08 -16.04
N VAL A 148 -4.82 0.11 -15.41
CA VAL A 148 -5.52 -0.97 -14.70
C VAL A 148 -7.00 -0.66 -14.56
N GLU A 149 -7.84 -1.69 -14.57
CA GLU A 149 -9.26 -1.61 -14.28
C GLU A 149 -9.61 -2.63 -13.19
N ILE A 150 -10.45 -2.21 -12.24
CA ILE A 150 -11.00 -3.08 -11.21
C ILE A 150 -12.52 -2.96 -11.20
N ASN A 151 -13.17 -4.10 -10.93
CA ASN A 151 -14.60 -4.20 -10.71
C ASN A 151 -14.83 -4.79 -9.32
N TYR A 152 -15.62 -4.13 -8.48
CA TYR A 152 -15.90 -4.64 -7.13
C TYR A 152 -17.30 -4.25 -6.66
N GLN A 153 -17.81 -4.97 -5.66
CA GLN A 153 -19.05 -4.64 -4.98
C GLN A 153 -18.79 -3.66 -3.84
N HIS A 154 -19.41 -2.49 -3.89
CA HIS A 154 -19.31 -1.47 -2.86
C HIS A 154 -19.92 -1.97 -1.55
N SER A 155 -19.40 -1.54 -0.38
CA SER A 155 -19.81 -2.10 0.92
C SER A 155 -21.31 -1.90 1.24
N LEU A 156 -21.90 -0.84 0.70
CA LEU A 156 -23.34 -0.53 0.84
C LEU A 156 -24.21 -1.10 -0.31
N GLY A 157 -23.63 -1.90 -1.19
CA GLY A 157 -24.26 -2.43 -2.39
C GLY A 157 -24.00 -1.59 -3.65
N GLY A 158 -24.21 -2.20 -4.81
CA GLY A 158 -23.90 -1.63 -6.12
C GLY A 158 -22.50 -2.01 -6.60
N GLU A 159 -22.38 -2.15 -7.92
CA GLU A 159 -21.08 -2.40 -8.56
C GLU A 159 -20.34 -1.07 -8.80
N VAL A 160 -19.01 -1.12 -8.63
CA VAL A 160 -18.11 -0.02 -8.96
C VAL A 160 -17.08 -0.52 -9.96
N THR A 161 -16.97 0.19 -11.09
CA THR A 161 -15.90 0.01 -12.07
C THR A 161 -15.00 1.23 -11.98
N PHE A 162 -13.75 1.00 -11.56
CA PHE A 162 -12.73 2.02 -11.43
C PHE A 162 -11.56 1.71 -12.36
N ARG A 163 -11.15 2.69 -13.18
CA ARG A 163 -10.10 2.51 -14.18
C ARG A 163 -9.07 3.63 -14.10
N GLN A 164 -7.79 3.25 -14.09
CA GLN A 164 -6.67 4.14 -14.25
C GLN A 164 -6.20 4.12 -15.71
N GLU A 165 -6.17 5.29 -16.34
CA GLU A 165 -5.73 5.49 -17.73
C GLU A 165 -4.52 6.42 -17.74
N THR A 166 -3.42 5.97 -18.33
CA THR A 166 -2.18 6.75 -18.47
C THR A 166 -1.23 6.10 -19.47
N THR A 167 -0.25 6.87 -19.94
CA THR A 167 0.95 6.40 -20.63
C THR A 167 2.18 6.81 -19.81
N TYR A 168 2.11 6.66 -18.49
CA TYR A 168 3.26 6.85 -17.62
C TYR A 168 4.24 5.67 -17.82
N PRO A 169 5.56 5.91 -17.88
CA PRO A 169 6.25 7.17 -17.58
C PRO A 169 6.50 8.09 -18.80
N GLU A 170 5.97 7.79 -20.00
CA GLU A 170 6.12 8.68 -21.16
C GLU A 170 5.42 10.03 -20.99
N SER A 171 4.32 10.06 -20.23
CA SER A 171 3.56 11.26 -19.88
C SER A 171 3.26 11.30 -18.39
N GLY A 172 3.22 12.51 -17.83
CA GLY A 172 2.76 12.76 -16.46
C GLY A 172 1.23 12.77 -16.28
N SER A 173 0.46 12.70 -17.37
CA SER A 173 -1.01 12.71 -17.34
C SER A 173 -1.57 11.36 -16.89
N VAL A 174 -2.30 11.34 -15.79
CA VAL A 174 -3.04 10.18 -15.29
C VAL A 174 -4.50 10.56 -15.09
N ARG A 175 -5.42 9.69 -15.52
CA ARG A 175 -6.86 9.84 -15.29
C ARG A 175 -7.42 8.65 -14.53
N LEU A 176 -8.15 8.94 -13.47
CA LEU A 176 -8.88 7.92 -12.70
C LEU A 176 -10.37 8.07 -13.00
N HIS A 177 -10.94 7.06 -13.63
CA HIS A 177 -12.30 7.02 -14.11
C HIS A 177 -13.17 6.19 -13.18
N PHE A 178 -14.36 6.71 -12.85
CA PHE A 178 -15.46 5.92 -12.33
C PHE A 178 -16.39 5.58 -13.49
N ASP A 179 -16.12 4.47 -14.18
CA ASP A 179 -16.91 4.02 -15.33
C ASP A 179 -18.26 3.43 -14.90
N ASN A 180 -18.36 2.95 -13.66
CA ASN A 180 -19.61 2.61 -13.00
C ASN A 180 -19.51 2.97 -11.51
N ALA A 181 -20.53 3.66 -11.00
CA ALA A 181 -20.74 3.94 -9.57
C ALA A 181 -22.11 4.59 -9.37
N GLU A 182 -22.83 4.20 -8.31
CA GLU A 182 -24.20 4.67 -8.03
C GLU A 182 -24.22 5.71 -6.88
N ASN A 183 -23.50 6.81 -7.05
CA ASN A 183 -23.34 7.83 -5.99
C ASN A 183 -22.73 7.26 -4.70
N SER A 184 -21.81 6.31 -4.88
CA SER A 184 -21.12 5.53 -3.85
C SER A 184 -20.06 6.35 -3.14
N TYR A 185 -19.97 6.27 -1.81
CA TYR A 185 -18.94 6.98 -1.04
C TYR A 185 -17.64 6.20 -1.07
N ILE A 186 -16.61 6.75 -1.71
CA ILE A 186 -15.32 6.10 -1.89
C ILE A 186 -14.22 7.10 -1.54
N GLU A 187 -13.23 6.65 -0.78
CA GLU A 187 -12.03 7.41 -0.50
C GLU A 187 -10.91 6.98 -1.44
N LEU A 188 -10.38 7.94 -2.21
CA LEU A 188 -9.18 7.73 -2.99
C LEU A 188 -7.97 8.21 -2.21
N TYR A 189 -6.96 7.34 -2.10
CA TYR A 189 -5.64 7.64 -1.59
C TYR A 189 -4.69 7.61 -2.78
N ILE A 190 -4.32 8.78 -3.30
CA ILE A 190 -3.48 8.89 -4.51
C ILE A 190 -2.05 9.17 -4.07
N ARG A 191 -1.10 8.28 -4.36
CA ARG A 191 0.32 8.54 -4.05
C ARG A 191 0.78 9.79 -4.78
N ILE A 192 1.51 10.65 -4.08
CA ILE A 192 2.27 11.75 -4.67
C ILE A 192 3.75 11.34 -4.54
N PRO A 193 4.41 10.94 -5.64
CA PRO A 193 5.81 10.51 -5.58
C PRO A 193 6.72 11.57 -4.98
N GLU A 194 7.80 11.16 -4.32
CA GLU A 194 8.75 12.10 -3.69
C GLU A 194 9.42 13.01 -4.73
N TRP A 195 9.68 12.48 -5.93
CA TRP A 195 10.26 13.24 -7.04
C TRP A 195 9.26 14.23 -7.68
N ALA A 196 7.97 14.12 -7.41
CA ALA A 196 6.90 14.79 -8.15
C ALA A 196 6.49 16.15 -7.56
N GLU A 197 7.46 16.97 -7.15
CA GLU A 197 7.16 18.33 -6.66
C GLU A 197 6.46 19.16 -7.74
N GLY A 198 5.24 19.64 -7.44
CA GLY A 198 4.39 20.35 -8.39
C GLY A 198 3.17 19.57 -8.88
N THR A 199 2.99 18.31 -8.46
CA THR A 199 1.82 17.49 -8.83
C THR A 199 0.50 18.25 -8.63
N SER A 200 -0.37 18.18 -9.63
CA SER A 200 -1.73 18.70 -9.58
C SER A 200 -2.73 17.56 -9.58
N VAL A 201 -3.65 17.55 -8.62
CA VAL A 201 -4.79 16.62 -8.59
C VAL A 201 -6.08 17.43 -8.63
N VAL A 202 -6.92 17.19 -9.63
CA VAL A 202 -8.14 17.97 -9.89
C VAL A 202 -9.34 17.07 -10.08
N VAL A 203 -10.47 17.45 -9.49
CA VAL A 203 -11.78 16.84 -9.78
C VAL A 203 -12.77 17.95 -10.06
N LYS A 204 -13.31 18.02 -11.29
CA LYS A 204 -14.29 19.05 -11.70
C LYS A 204 -13.87 20.47 -11.29
N LYS A 205 -12.62 20.85 -11.61
CA LYS A 205 -12.01 22.16 -11.30
C LYS A 205 -11.67 22.42 -9.82
N VAL A 206 -11.91 21.47 -8.93
CA VAL A 206 -11.46 21.55 -7.53
C VAL A 206 -10.07 20.91 -7.43
N LYS A 207 -9.07 21.70 -7.03
CA LYS A 207 -7.71 21.23 -6.78
C LYS A 207 -7.58 20.67 -5.35
N TYR A 208 -6.91 19.54 -5.23
CA TYR A 208 -6.63 18.88 -3.95
C TYR A 208 -5.20 19.16 -3.50
N PHE A 209 -4.98 19.11 -2.18
CA PHE A 209 -3.66 19.29 -1.60
C PHE A 209 -2.77 18.10 -1.94
N THR A 210 -1.56 18.40 -2.41
CA THR A 210 -0.53 17.43 -2.78
C THR A 210 0.74 17.74 -2.01
N GLN A 211 1.37 16.70 -1.48
CA GLN A 211 2.65 16.79 -0.80
C GLN A 211 3.53 15.63 -1.28
N PRO A 212 4.72 15.89 -1.85
CA PRO A 212 5.63 14.82 -2.27
C PRO A 212 5.94 13.84 -1.13
N GLY A 213 5.97 12.55 -1.46
CA GLY A 213 6.23 11.47 -0.50
C GLY A 213 5.03 11.14 0.40
N SER A 214 3.82 11.58 0.05
CA SER A 214 2.58 11.30 0.80
C SER A 214 1.46 10.79 -0.08
N TYR A 215 0.28 10.54 0.50
CA TYR A 215 -0.95 10.31 -0.24
C TYR A 215 -1.85 11.56 -0.22
N CYS A 216 -2.36 11.97 -1.37
CA CYS A 216 -3.46 12.91 -1.51
C CYS A 216 -4.78 12.17 -1.30
N VAL A 217 -5.58 12.60 -0.32
CA VAL A 217 -6.85 11.93 0.03
C VAL A 217 -8.04 12.69 -0.57
N ILE A 218 -8.92 11.96 -1.25
CA ILE A 218 -10.18 12.48 -1.79
C ILE A 218 -11.34 11.60 -1.30
N ALA A 219 -12.07 12.10 -0.31
CA ALA A 219 -13.20 11.40 0.29
C ALA A 219 -14.54 12.00 -0.19
N LYS A 220 -15.24 11.31 -1.10
CA LYS A 220 -16.46 11.84 -1.75
C LYS A 220 -17.42 10.74 -2.17
N LYS A 221 -18.62 11.16 -2.59
CA LYS A 221 -19.50 10.33 -3.40
C LYS A 221 -19.15 10.44 -4.88
N TRP A 222 -19.04 9.30 -5.53
CA TRP A 222 -18.68 9.17 -6.94
C TRP A 222 -19.82 8.54 -7.71
N LYS A 223 -19.99 8.97 -8.95
CA LYS A 223 -20.95 8.39 -9.88
C LYS A 223 -20.30 8.11 -11.22
N GLN A 224 -20.95 7.29 -12.02
CA GLN A 224 -20.55 7.03 -13.40
C GLN A 224 -20.20 8.33 -14.15
N GLY A 225 -19.04 8.31 -14.81
CA GLY A 225 -18.50 9.42 -15.59
C GLY A 225 -17.72 10.46 -14.79
N ASP A 226 -17.59 10.31 -13.47
CA ASP A 226 -16.68 11.14 -12.70
C ASP A 226 -15.21 10.78 -13.01
N VAL A 227 -14.36 11.80 -13.10
CA VAL A 227 -12.94 11.66 -13.43
C VAL A 227 -12.08 12.47 -12.46
N VAL A 228 -10.97 11.88 -12.02
CA VAL A 228 -9.85 12.59 -11.38
C VAL A 228 -8.75 12.78 -12.40
N GLU A 229 -8.31 14.01 -12.56
CA GLU A 229 -7.19 14.37 -13.43
C GLU A 229 -5.96 14.63 -12.57
N ILE A 230 -4.88 13.92 -12.86
CA ILE A 230 -3.60 14.03 -12.16
C ILE A 230 -2.55 14.41 -13.19
N GLU A 231 -1.76 15.44 -12.88
CA GLU A 231 -0.59 15.83 -13.67
C GLU A 231 0.65 15.69 -12.79
N LEU A 232 1.50 14.72 -13.13
CA LEU A 232 2.82 14.55 -12.54
C LEU A 232 3.85 15.36 -13.34
N PRO A 233 4.75 16.12 -12.69
CA PRO A 233 5.83 16.85 -13.36
C PRO A 233 6.92 15.88 -13.84
N ILE A 234 6.67 15.20 -14.97
CA ILE A 234 7.48 14.08 -15.45
C ILE A 234 8.94 14.46 -15.76
N GLU A 235 9.20 15.75 -16.03
CA GLU A 235 10.55 16.29 -16.16
C GLU A 235 11.43 16.03 -14.92
N ASN A 236 10.84 16.04 -13.72
CA ASN A 236 11.55 15.76 -12.47
C ASN A 236 11.93 14.27 -12.38
N TYR A 237 11.10 13.38 -12.92
CA TYR A 237 11.39 11.95 -12.98
C TYR A 237 12.63 11.68 -13.85
N GLN A 238 12.73 12.34 -15.01
CA GLN A 238 13.88 12.18 -15.91
C GLN A 238 15.16 12.74 -15.30
N ALA A 239 15.08 13.89 -14.63
CA ALA A 239 16.23 14.48 -13.93
C ALA A 239 16.77 13.56 -12.80
N ARG A 240 15.91 12.75 -12.16
CA ARG A 240 16.31 11.78 -11.14
C ARG A 240 17.16 10.63 -11.69
N LEU A 241 16.97 10.25 -12.97
CA LEU A 241 17.65 9.11 -13.57
C LEU A 241 19.09 9.42 -14.03
N HIS A 242 19.50 10.69 -14.00
CA HIS A 242 20.79 11.20 -14.48
C HIS A 242 21.66 11.75 -13.33
#